data_AF-A0A8I1QF24-F1
#
_entry.id   AF-A0A8I1QF24-F1
#
_cell.length_a   1.000
_cell.length_b   1.000
_cell.length_c   1.000
_cell.angle_alpha   90.00
_cell.angle_beta   90.00
_cell.angle_gamma   90.00
#
_symmetry.space_group_name_H-M   'P 1'
#
loop_
_entity.id
_entity.type
_entity.pdbx_description
1 polymer ?
#
loop_
_entity_poly.entity_id
_entity_poly.type
_entity_poly.pdbx_seq_one_letter_code
_entity_poly.pdbx_strand_id
1 'polypeptide(L)'
;MTAKPRIFTRRELYDLIWSMPISKLATDFGISDRGLAKICERHRVTGPTRGYWAKLAAGKKVKQSIFREVDDPVLNRIIINSSLAQLPDGMEEVLKAAKAERIARRTLQPEETSASFEIVEQPHKAIAATARSLRGSKPNGWGVVSAVGEGMCGIAVHQRTAERVVSFLHQLASKLQERGFQLIPEGQRMALVVGPDKIAFTVTERSRGEKHEPTDDELELQAKYDQQADRARRRDDWSAYTSLFGKKAYPEIDIVYSGQLVFSVEGYSHGLRRTFADG
;
A
#
# COMPACT_ATOMS: atom_id res chain seq x y z
N MET A 1 4.43 -39.08 21.58
CA MET A 1 5.76 -38.92 22.23
C MET A 1 5.92 -37.45 22.62
N THR A 2 5.90 -37.12 23.92
CA THR A 2 6.01 -35.73 24.39
C THR A 2 7.37 -35.14 24.03
N ALA A 3 7.41 -34.10 23.19
CA ALA A 3 8.68 -33.45 22.86
C ALA A 3 9.27 -32.76 24.10
N LYS A 4 10.54 -33.08 24.39
CA LYS A 4 11.29 -32.51 25.51
C LYS A 4 11.51 -31.00 25.27
N PRO A 5 11.36 -30.15 26.31
CA PRO A 5 11.66 -28.73 26.20
C PRO A 5 13.12 -28.51 25.83
N ARG A 6 13.38 -27.63 24.85
CA ARG A 6 14.75 -27.26 24.47
C ARG A 6 15.21 -26.11 25.35
N ILE A 7 16.39 -26.24 25.92
CA ILE A 7 17.00 -25.23 26.78
C ILE A 7 18.19 -24.65 26.04
N PHE A 8 18.25 -23.34 25.93
CA PHE A 8 19.35 -22.62 25.28
C PHE A 8 19.87 -21.53 26.20
N THR A 9 21.15 -21.22 26.06
CA THR A 9 21.71 -19.97 26.57
C THR A 9 21.37 -18.80 25.64
N ARG A 10 21.46 -17.56 26.17
CA ARG A 10 21.26 -16.35 25.36
C ARG A 10 22.25 -16.27 24.20
N ARG A 11 23.49 -16.73 24.42
CA ARG A 11 24.54 -16.80 23.39
C ARG A 11 24.20 -17.83 22.32
N GLU A 12 23.84 -19.05 22.72
CA GLU A 12 23.47 -20.11 21.79
C GLU A 12 22.28 -19.72 20.91
N LEU A 13 21.25 -19.12 21.50
CA LEU A 13 20.08 -18.68 20.73
C LEU A 13 20.45 -17.57 19.74
N TYR A 14 21.30 -16.63 20.15
CA TYR A 14 21.85 -15.61 19.25
C TYR A 14 22.58 -16.26 18.07
N ASP A 15 23.50 -17.19 18.32
CA ASP A 15 24.28 -17.85 17.26
C ASP A 15 23.40 -18.63 16.28
N LEU A 16 22.35 -19.30 16.79
CA LEU A 16 21.38 -19.99 15.95
C LEU A 16 20.64 -19.02 15.03
N ILE A 17 20.14 -17.90 15.56
CA ILE A 17 19.38 -16.90 14.79
C ILE A 17 20.23 -16.21 13.72
N TRP A 18 21.54 -16.11 13.94
CA TRP A 18 22.48 -15.54 12.97
C TRP A 18 23.05 -16.56 11.99
N SER A 19 22.91 -17.87 12.26
CA SER A 19 23.33 -18.93 11.33
C SER A 19 22.24 -19.33 10.34
N MET A 20 20.95 -19.18 10.69
CA MET A 20 19.85 -19.53 9.79
C MET A 20 18.58 -18.67 9.98
N PRO A 21 17.68 -18.63 8.98
CA PRO A 21 16.44 -17.88 9.08
C PRO A 21 15.55 -18.33 10.26
N ILE A 22 14.99 -17.35 10.98
CA ILE A 22 14.06 -17.57 12.10
C ILE A 22 12.90 -18.49 11.71
N SER A 23 12.42 -18.44 10.47
CA SER A 23 11.34 -19.32 9.99
C SER A 23 11.73 -20.81 9.97
N LYS A 24 12.98 -21.13 9.65
CA LYS A 24 13.49 -22.50 9.71
C LYS A 24 13.63 -22.96 11.16
N LEU A 25 14.28 -22.15 12.01
CA LEU A 25 14.43 -22.44 13.44
C LEU A 25 13.09 -22.64 14.14
N ALA A 26 12.11 -21.78 13.85
CA ALA A 26 10.79 -21.87 14.45
C ALA A 26 10.11 -23.19 14.09
N THR A 27 10.24 -23.62 12.82
CA THR A 27 9.75 -24.93 12.35
C THR A 27 10.45 -26.07 13.10
N ASP A 28 11.78 -26.03 13.20
CA ASP A 28 12.57 -27.05 13.90
C ASP A 28 12.26 -27.11 15.42
N PHE A 29 11.87 -25.98 16.00
CA PHE A 29 11.51 -25.84 17.40
C PHE A 29 10.03 -26.14 17.67
N GLY A 30 9.21 -26.33 16.63
CA GLY A 30 7.78 -26.58 16.74
C GLY A 30 6.98 -25.39 17.28
N ILE A 31 7.43 -24.17 16.97
CA ILE A 31 6.78 -22.92 17.36
C ILE A 31 6.58 -22.01 16.13
N SER A 32 5.78 -20.95 16.28
CA SER A 32 5.62 -19.96 15.21
C SER A 32 6.81 -19.00 15.13
N ASP A 33 7.11 -18.48 13.95
CA ASP A 33 8.13 -17.45 13.70
C ASP A 33 7.97 -16.25 14.65
N ARG A 34 6.72 -15.81 14.86
CA ARG A 34 6.38 -14.72 15.78
C ARG A 34 6.58 -15.12 17.24
N GLY A 35 6.33 -16.39 17.58
CA GLY A 35 6.63 -16.95 18.90
C GLY A 35 8.12 -16.93 19.20
N LEU A 36 8.95 -17.38 18.24
CA LEU A 36 10.41 -17.34 18.37
C LEU A 36 10.90 -15.90 18.49
N ALA A 37 10.40 -14.98 17.66
CA ALA A 37 10.76 -13.57 17.74
C ALA A 37 10.43 -12.95 19.11
N LYS A 38 9.25 -13.25 19.69
CA LYS A 38 8.87 -12.80 21.04
C LYS A 38 9.79 -13.35 22.13
N ILE A 39 10.26 -14.60 22.00
CA ILE A 39 11.24 -15.19 22.92
C ILE A 39 12.56 -14.42 22.82
N CYS A 40 13.02 -14.13 21.60
CA CYS A 40 14.25 -13.36 21.38
C CYS A 40 14.16 -11.97 22.02
N GLU A 41 13.04 -11.28 21.82
CA GLU A 41 12.78 -9.96 22.39
C GLU A 41 12.78 -9.99 23.92
N ARG A 42 12.08 -10.96 24.53
CA ARG A 42 12.04 -11.15 25.99
C ARG A 42 13.43 -11.37 26.59
N HIS A 43 14.28 -12.15 25.90
CA HIS A 43 15.65 -12.46 26.32
C HIS A 43 16.69 -11.47 25.80
N ARG A 44 16.26 -10.35 25.19
CA ARG A 44 17.13 -9.31 24.63
C ARG A 44 18.18 -9.87 23.65
N VAL A 45 17.80 -10.88 22.89
CA VAL A 45 18.59 -11.46 21.81
C VAL A 45 18.29 -10.67 20.54
N THR A 46 19.28 -9.94 20.04
CA THR A 46 19.14 -9.18 18.79
C THR A 46 19.22 -10.13 17.60
N GLY A 47 18.16 -10.15 16.79
CA GLY A 47 18.11 -10.93 15.56
C GLY A 47 18.41 -10.11 14.31
N PRO A 48 18.58 -10.77 13.14
CA PRO A 48 18.75 -10.11 11.86
C PRO A 48 17.51 -9.28 11.50
N THR A 49 17.74 -8.11 10.90
CA THR A 49 16.65 -7.24 10.44
C THR A 49 15.85 -7.86 9.31
N ARG A 50 14.62 -7.38 9.10
CA ARG A 50 13.79 -7.84 7.98
C ARG A 50 14.55 -7.66 6.66
N GLY A 51 14.67 -8.75 5.91
CA GLY A 51 15.39 -8.77 4.63
C GLY A 51 16.91 -8.96 4.73
N TYR A 52 17.49 -9.14 5.92
CA TYR A 52 18.91 -9.49 6.08
C TYR A 52 19.30 -10.70 5.21
N TRP A 53 18.56 -11.80 5.33
CA TRP A 53 18.82 -13.03 4.58
C TRP A 53 18.66 -12.85 3.06
N ALA A 54 17.70 -12.03 2.62
CA ALA A 54 17.52 -11.69 1.21
C ALA A 54 18.69 -10.85 0.67
N LYS A 55 19.19 -9.89 1.47
CA LYS A 55 20.37 -9.08 1.12
C LYS A 55 21.64 -9.93 1.06
N LEU A 56 21.80 -10.86 2.00
CA LEU A 56 22.92 -11.80 2.03
C LEU A 56 22.92 -12.72 0.80
N ALA A 57 21.76 -13.28 0.45
CA ALA A 57 21.59 -14.10 -0.76
C ALA A 57 21.85 -13.30 -2.06
N ALA A 58 21.53 -12.00 -2.07
CA ALA A 58 21.82 -11.09 -3.18
C ALA A 58 23.28 -10.56 -3.19
N GLY A 59 24.19 -11.13 -2.40
CA GLY A 59 25.60 -10.76 -2.35
C GLY A 59 25.89 -9.38 -1.76
N LYS A 60 24.92 -8.73 -1.10
CA LYS A 60 25.10 -7.40 -0.52
C LYS A 60 25.84 -7.49 0.81
N LYS A 61 26.70 -6.51 1.10
CA LYS A 61 27.36 -6.37 2.40
C LYS A 61 26.29 -6.13 3.48
N VAL A 62 26.19 -7.05 4.43
CA VAL A 62 25.27 -6.97 5.58
C VAL A 62 26.08 -6.87 6.87
N LYS A 63 25.55 -6.15 7.86
CA LYS A 63 26.17 -6.02 9.18
C LYS A 63 25.42 -6.87 10.19
N GLN A 64 26.15 -7.74 10.89
CA GLN A 64 25.65 -8.47 12.04
C GLN A 64 25.66 -7.56 13.28
N SER A 65 24.58 -7.59 14.07
CA SER A 65 24.52 -6.80 15.31
C SER A 65 25.46 -7.43 16.34
N ILE A 66 26.30 -6.65 17.01
CA ILE A 66 27.20 -7.17 18.04
C ILE A 66 26.38 -7.77 19.20
N PHE A 67 26.75 -8.98 19.64
CA PHE A 67 26.18 -9.58 20.85
C PHE A 67 26.70 -8.84 22.08
N ARG A 68 25.79 -8.32 22.91
CA ARG A 68 26.14 -7.73 24.20
C ARG A 68 25.90 -8.74 25.30
N GLU A 69 26.95 -9.15 25.98
CA GLU A 69 26.85 -9.96 27.20
C GLU A 69 26.12 -9.18 28.30
N VAL A 70 25.25 -9.88 29.01
CA VAL A 70 24.49 -9.36 30.15
C VAL A 70 24.48 -10.49 31.18
N ASP A 71 25.03 -10.21 32.36
CA ASP A 71 25.03 -11.13 33.49
C ASP A 71 23.67 -11.08 34.20
N ASP A 72 22.66 -11.65 33.56
CA ASP A 72 21.34 -11.87 34.14
C ASP A 72 20.97 -13.35 34.00
N PRO A 73 20.88 -14.11 35.11
CA PRO A 73 20.51 -15.52 35.10
C PRO A 73 19.16 -15.82 34.44
N VAL A 74 18.21 -14.88 34.52
CA VAL A 74 16.87 -15.02 33.94
C VAL A 74 16.92 -14.87 32.41
N LEU A 75 17.71 -13.92 31.92
CA LEU A 75 17.89 -13.72 30.48
C LEU A 75 18.71 -14.85 29.85
N ASN A 76 19.66 -15.42 30.59
CA ASN A 76 20.55 -16.46 30.11
C ASN A 76 19.93 -17.85 30.03
N ARG A 77 18.76 -18.09 30.64
CA ARG A 77 18.07 -19.37 30.57
C ARG A 77 16.81 -19.27 29.71
N ILE A 78 16.90 -19.76 28.47
CA ILE A 78 15.79 -19.74 27.51
C ILE A 78 15.21 -21.14 27.38
N ILE A 79 13.91 -21.29 27.63
CA ILE A 79 13.20 -22.56 27.50
C ILE A 79 12.18 -22.43 26.37
N ILE A 80 12.35 -23.24 25.33
CA ILE A 80 11.45 -23.28 24.19
C ILE A 80 10.66 -24.59 24.25
N ASN A 81 9.37 -24.45 24.53
CA ASN A 81 8.41 -25.55 24.50
C ASN A 81 7.84 -25.67 23.08
N SER A 82 7.90 -26.85 22.50
CA SER A 82 7.21 -27.13 21.23
C SER A 82 5.71 -27.09 21.49
N SER A 83 5.05 -26.03 21.00
CA SER A 83 3.60 -25.88 21.12
C SER A 83 2.87 -26.92 20.27
N LEU A 84 3.51 -27.45 19.24
CA LEU A 84 2.94 -28.46 18.35
C LEU A 84 2.98 -29.87 18.95
N ALA A 85 4.00 -30.19 19.74
CA ALA A 85 4.17 -31.52 20.33
C ALA A 85 3.37 -31.77 21.62
N GLN A 86 2.71 -30.73 22.14
CA GLN A 86 1.81 -30.81 23.30
C GLN A 86 0.33 -30.85 22.89
N LEU A 87 0.04 -30.85 21.59
CA LEU A 87 -1.32 -30.94 21.08
C LEU A 87 -1.82 -32.39 21.21
N PRO A 88 -3.07 -32.60 21.67
CA PRO A 88 -3.71 -33.91 21.63
C PRO A 88 -3.79 -34.43 20.19
N ASP A 89 -3.63 -35.75 20.04
CA ASP A 89 -3.76 -36.43 18.75
C ASP A 89 -5.13 -36.11 18.12
N GLY A 90 -5.13 -35.58 16.89
CA GLY A 90 -6.32 -35.14 16.14
C GLY A 90 -6.46 -33.62 15.95
N MET A 91 -5.87 -32.78 16.81
CA MET A 91 -5.94 -31.31 16.65
C MET A 91 -5.07 -30.80 15.48
N GLU A 92 -4.06 -31.58 15.08
CA GLU A 92 -3.20 -31.24 13.94
C GLU A 92 -3.97 -31.19 12.61
N GLU A 93 -4.93 -32.11 12.42
CA GLU A 93 -5.80 -32.14 11.24
C GLU A 93 -6.75 -30.95 11.21
N VAL A 94 -7.32 -30.59 12.37
CA VAL A 94 -8.18 -29.41 12.52
C VAL A 94 -7.42 -28.12 12.18
N LEU A 95 -6.18 -27.97 12.64
CA LEU A 95 -5.35 -26.81 12.33
C LEU A 95 -4.94 -26.76 10.86
N LYS A 96 -4.62 -27.92 10.23
CA LYS A 96 -4.34 -28.01 8.79
C LYS A 96 -5.57 -27.61 7.97
N ALA A 97 -6.76 -28.13 8.32
CA ALA A 97 -8.02 -27.79 7.68
C ALA A 97 -8.36 -26.31 7.82
N ALA A 98 -8.24 -25.72 9.03
CA ALA A 98 -8.50 -24.31 9.26
C ALA A 98 -7.51 -23.40 8.50
N LYS A 99 -6.24 -23.81 8.38
CA LYS A 99 -5.24 -23.08 7.59
C LYS A 99 -5.56 -23.16 6.09
N ALA A 100 -5.99 -24.32 5.60
CA ALA A 100 -6.41 -24.52 4.22
C ALA A 100 -7.67 -23.70 3.90
N GLU A 101 -8.67 -23.70 4.78
CA GLU A 101 -9.88 -22.88 4.65
C GLU A 101 -9.55 -21.38 4.65
N ARG A 102 -8.63 -20.94 5.52
CA ARG A 102 -8.18 -19.54 5.53
C ARG A 102 -7.45 -19.15 4.24
N ILE A 103 -6.66 -20.06 3.67
CA ILE A 103 -6.02 -19.84 2.38
C ILE A 103 -7.10 -19.79 1.29
N ALA A 104 -8.02 -20.75 1.25
CA ALA A 104 -9.12 -20.78 0.29
C ALA A 104 -9.97 -19.50 0.35
N ARG A 105 -10.36 -19.02 1.54
CA ARG A 105 -11.06 -17.73 1.72
C ARG A 105 -10.25 -16.53 1.24
N ARG A 106 -8.91 -16.60 1.25
CA ARG A 106 -8.04 -15.54 0.72
C ARG A 106 -7.89 -15.61 -0.80
N THR A 107 -7.97 -16.82 -1.36
CA THR A 107 -7.86 -17.07 -2.81
C THR A 107 -9.20 -16.90 -3.53
N LEU A 108 -10.32 -17.04 -2.81
CA LEU A 108 -11.65 -16.61 -3.24
C LEU A 108 -11.72 -15.07 -3.20
N GLN A 109 -10.94 -14.41 -4.05
CA GLN A 109 -11.37 -13.12 -4.58
C GLN A 109 -12.72 -13.38 -5.27
N PRO A 110 -13.75 -12.53 -5.07
CA PRO A 110 -14.94 -12.61 -5.89
C PRO A 110 -14.44 -12.57 -7.33
N GLU A 111 -14.86 -13.53 -8.16
CA GLU A 111 -14.53 -13.53 -9.58
C GLU A 111 -14.74 -12.12 -10.11
N GLU A 112 -13.73 -11.61 -10.82
CA GLU A 112 -13.74 -10.33 -11.52
C GLU A 112 -14.93 -10.34 -12.49
N THR A 113 -16.11 -10.08 -11.95
CA THR A 113 -17.30 -9.85 -12.74
C THR A 113 -17.01 -8.49 -13.34
N SER A 114 -16.46 -8.49 -14.55
CA SER A 114 -16.20 -7.30 -15.34
C SER A 114 -17.52 -6.56 -15.46
N ALA A 115 -17.74 -5.63 -14.53
CA ALA A 115 -18.94 -4.84 -14.47
C ALA A 115 -18.88 -3.89 -15.66
N SER A 116 -19.55 -4.26 -16.75
CA SER A 116 -19.79 -3.37 -17.87
C SER A 116 -20.51 -2.14 -17.34
N PHE A 117 -19.93 -0.96 -17.53
CA PHE A 117 -20.58 0.30 -17.18
C PHE A 117 -21.31 0.86 -18.40
N GLU A 118 -22.50 1.38 -18.18
CA GLU A 118 -23.27 2.09 -19.19
C GLU A 118 -23.00 3.59 -19.10
N ILE A 119 -22.92 4.25 -20.25
CA ILE A 119 -22.76 5.71 -20.33
C ILE A 119 -24.09 6.35 -19.95
N VAL A 120 -24.08 7.15 -18.88
CA VAL A 120 -25.28 7.80 -18.37
C VAL A 120 -25.46 9.16 -19.05
N GLU A 121 -26.42 9.28 -19.97
CA GLU A 121 -26.70 10.55 -20.65
C GLU A 121 -27.25 11.61 -19.68
N GLN A 122 -28.18 11.21 -18.80
CA GLN A 122 -28.81 12.10 -17.82
C GLN A 122 -28.41 11.71 -16.38
N PRO A 123 -27.33 12.29 -15.85
CA PRO A 123 -26.85 12.01 -14.51
C PRO A 123 -27.82 12.53 -13.43
N HIS A 124 -27.77 11.92 -12.24
CA HIS A 124 -28.65 12.30 -11.12
C HIS A 124 -28.41 13.77 -10.69
N LYS A 125 -29.44 14.47 -10.21
CA LYS A 125 -29.38 15.92 -9.90
C LYS A 125 -28.18 16.31 -9.02
N ALA A 126 -27.86 15.48 -8.02
CA ALA A 126 -26.74 15.72 -7.10
C ALA A 126 -25.35 15.66 -7.77
N ILE A 127 -25.22 14.96 -8.90
CA ILE A 127 -23.93 14.74 -9.58
C ILE A 127 -23.87 15.41 -10.96
N ALA A 128 -24.96 16.05 -11.41
CA ALA A 128 -25.05 16.65 -12.74
C ALA A 128 -23.97 17.71 -12.98
N ALA A 129 -23.66 18.53 -11.97
CA ALA A 129 -22.57 19.51 -12.03
C ALA A 129 -21.20 18.82 -12.16
N THR A 130 -20.99 17.73 -11.42
CA THR A 130 -19.75 16.94 -11.45
C THR A 130 -19.56 16.27 -12.82
N ALA A 131 -20.61 15.64 -13.37
CA ALA A 131 -20.58 15.01 -14.68
C ALA A 131 -20.29 16.02 -15.80
N ARG A 132 -20.90 17.21 -15.75
CA ARG A 132 -20.64 18.29 -16.71
C ARG A 132 -19.18 18.75 -16.64
N SER A 133 -18.63 18.90 -15.44
CA SER A 133 -17.22 19.28 -15.25
C SER A 133 -16.26 18.21 -15.77
N LEU A 134 -16.50 16.93 -15.46
CA LEU A 134 -15.62 15.85 -15.91
C LEU A 134 -15.63 15.66 -17.43
N ARG A 135 -16.78 15.86 -18.09
CA ARG A 135 -16.93 15.78 -19.56
C ARG A 135 -16.41 17.01 -20.29
N GLY A 136 -16.52 18.19 -19.68
CA GLY A 136 -16.15 19.47 -20.31
C GLY A 136 -14.72 19.95 -20.05
N SER A 137 -14.07 19.46 -18.98
CA SER A 137 -12.72 19.88 -18.62
C SER A 137 -11.66 19.28 -19.55
N LYS A 138 -10.70 20.11 -19.98
CA LYS A 138 -9.51 19.62 -20.67
C LYS A 138 -8.62 18.86 -19.68
N PRO A 139 -8.07 17.70 -20.07
CA PRO A 139 -7.13 16.97 -19.24
C PRO A 139 -5.88 17.82 -18.99
N ASN A 140 -5.30 17.69 -17.80
CA ASN A 140 -4.00 18.28 -17.51
C ASN A 140 -2.86 17.53 -18.23
N GLY A 141 -1.61 17.94 -18.03
CA GLY A 141 -0.43 17.28 -18.63
C GLY A 141 -0.26 15.79 -18.29
N TRP A 142 -1.03 15.28 -17.32
CA TRP A 142 -1.04 13.88 -16.88
C TRP A 142 -2.33 13.14 -17.26
N GLY A 143 -3.16 13.72 -18.15
CA GLY A 143 -4.42 13.10 -18.59
C GLY A 143 -5.56 13.15 -17.56
N VAL A 144 -5.40 13.90 -16.46
CA VAL A 144 -6.37 13.97 -15.36
C VAL A 144 -7.39 15.06 -15.60
N VAL A 145 -8.65 14.71 -15.40
CA VAL A 145 -9.78 15.64 -15.31
C VAL A 145 -10.22 15.76 -13.85
N SER A 146 -10.57 16.98 -13.45
CA SER A 146 -11.01 17.24 -12.08
C SER A 146 -12.36 17.96 -12.06
N ALA A 147 -13.14 17.66 -11.02
CA ALA A 147 -14.40 18.28 -10.71
C ALA A 147 -14.39 18.71 -9.24
N VAL A 148 -13.69 19.81 -8.99
CA VAL A 148 -13.50 20.42 -7.67
C VAL A 148 -14.13 21.81 -7.69
N GLY A 149 -15.03 22.08 -6.75
CA GLY A 149 -15.67 23.39 -6.59
C GLY A 149 -17.10 23.28 -6.07
N GLU A 150 -17.72 24.41 -5.74
CA GLU A 150 -19.02 24.44 -5.05
C GLU A 150 -20.11 23.67 -5.82
N GLY A 151 -20.78 22.73 -5.16
CA GLY A 151 -21.75 21.83 -5.78
C GLY A 151 -21.17 20.64 -6.57
N MET A 152 -19.85 20.40 -6.48
CA MET A 152 -19.18 19.22 -7.09
C MET A 152 -18.71 18.20 -6.05
N CYS A 153 -18.37 17.00 -6.52
CA CYS A 153 -18.01 15.87 -5.65
C CYS A 153 -16.54 15.80 -5.23
N GLY A 154 -15.67 16.72 -5.71
CA GLY A 154 -14.25 16.75 -5.34
C GLY A 154 -13.45 15.59 -5.92
N ILE A 155 -13.61 15.33 -7.22
CA ILE A 155 -13.05 14.13 -7.87
C ILE A 155 -11.92 14.52 -8.81
N ALA A 156 -10.83 13.77 -8.78
CA ALA A 156 -9.73 13.85 -9.74
C ALA A 156 -9.39 12.45 -10.25
N VAL A 157 -9.64 12.22 -11.54
CA VAL A 157 -9.43 10.92 -12.20
C VAL A 157 -8.90 11.12 -13.62
N HIS A 158 -8.25 10.10 -14.17
CA HIS A 158 -7.81 10.10 -15.56
C HIS A 158 -9.03 10.15 -16.50
N GLN A 159 -8.90 10.85 -17.63
CA GLN A 159 -9.97 11.05 -18.62
C GLN A 159 -10.66 9.73 -19.02
N ARG A 160 -9.88 8.65 -19.15
CA ARG A 160 -10.38 7.31 -19.50
C ARG A 160 -11.39 6.73 -18.50
N THR A 161 -11.29 7.12 -17.24
CA THR A 161 -12.09 6.58 -16.13
C THR A 161 -13.24 7.53 -15.77
N ALA A 162 -13.31 8.72 -16.37
CA ALA A 162 -14.29 9.75 -16.05
C ALA A 162 -15.75 9.27 -16.21
N GLU A 163 -16.09 8.62 -17.33
CA GLU A 163 -17.45 8.10 -17.56
C GLU A 163 -17.82 6.98 -16.59
N ARG A 164 -16.85 6.12 -16.26
CA ARG A 164 -17.04 5.05 -15.28
C ARG A 164 -17.36 5.61 -13.90
N VAL A 165 -16.68 6.68 -13.48
CA VAL A 165 -16.98 7.38 -12.22
C VAL A 165 -18.36 8.02 -12.26
N VAL A 166 -18.74 8.67 -13.37
CA VAL A 166 -20.08 9.26 -13.51
C VAL A 166 -21.17 8.20 -13.40
N SER A 167 -20.99 7.04 -14.05
CA SER A 167 -21.91 5.91 -13.99
C SER A 167 -22.02 5.34 -12.57
N PHE A 168 -20.88 5.12 -11.90
CA PHE A 168 -20.84 4.67 -10.51
C PHE A 168 -21.57 5.63 -9.56
N LEU A 169 -21.29 6.92 -9.65
CA LEU A 169 -21.93 7.94 -8.81
C LEU A 169 -23.42 8.07 -9.10
N HIS A 170 -23.85 7.90 -10.35
CA HIS A 170 -25.26 7.91 -10.72
C HIS A 170 -25.99 6.74 -10.04
N GLN A 171 -25.47 5.53 -10.17
CA GLN A 171 -26.06 4.34 -9.53
C GLN A 171 -26.06 4.46 -8.01
N LEU A 172 -24.97 4.96 -7.42
CA LEU A 172 -24.86 5.20 -5.99
C LEU A 172 -25.92 6.21 -5.52
N ALA A 173 -26.04 7.36 -6.20
CA ALA A 173 -27.00 8.39 -5.85
C ALA A 173 -28.45 7.89 -5.97
N SER A 174 -28.78 7.19 -7.06
CA SER A 174 -30.11 6.60 -7.27
C SER A 174 -30.46 5.58 -6.18
N LYS A 175 -29.54 4.67 -5.85
CA LYS A 175 -29.75 3.64 -4.81
C LYS A 175 -29.84 4.23 -3.40
N LEU A 176 -29.11 5.31 -3.12
CA LEU A 176 -29.21 6.01 -1.85
C LEU A 176 -30.55 6.75 -1.72
N GLN A 177 -31.02 7.38 -2.79
CA GLN A 177 -32.31 8.07 -2.81
C GLN A 177 -33.49 7.09 -2.66
N GLU A 178 -33.44 5.91 -3.30
CA GLU A 178 -34.42 4.83 -3.11
C GLU A 178 -34.54 4.42 -1.62
N ARG A 179 -33.44 4.50 -0.87
CA ARG A 179 -33.37 4.20 0.56
C ARG A 179 -33.68 5.40 1.46
N GLY A 180 -34.03 6.55 0.88
CA GLY A 180 -34.36 7.78 1.61
C GLY A 180 -33.15 8.61 2.05
N PHE A 181 -31.94 8.30 1.59
CA PHE A 181 -30.75 9.07 1.91
C PHE A 181 -30.45 10.14 0.85
N GLN A 182 -29.94 11.29 1.28
CA GLN A 182 -29.60 12.39 0.39
C GLN A 182 -28.08 12.55 0.25
N LEU A 183 -27.62 12.58 -1.00
CA LEU A 183 -26.23 12.86 -1.37
C LEU A 183 -26.03 14.37 -1.59
N ILE A 184 -25.11 14.96 -0.82
CA ILE A 184 -24.76 16.38 -0.88
C ILE A 184 -23.31 16.54 -1.37
N PRO A 185 -23.07 17.17 -2.52
CA PRO A 185 -21.72 17.54 -2.94
C PRO A 185 -21.21 18.76 -2.15
N GLU A 186 -20.14 18.59 -1.36
CA GLU A 186 -19.51 19.67 -0.55
C GLU A 186 -18.31 20.33 -1.27
N GLY A 187 -18.13 20.04 -2.55
CA GLY A 187 -17.11 20.63 -3.42
C GLY A 187 -15.76 19.92 -3.43
N GLN A 188 -15.22 19.62 -2.25
CA GLN A 188 -13.99 18.82 -2.10
C GLN A 188 -14.26 17.35 -1.77
N ARG A 189 -15.50 17.02 -1.39
CA ARG A 189 -15.92 15.67 -0.99
C ARG A 189 -17.44 15.53 -1.14
N MET A 190 -17.93 14.32 -0.95
CA MET A 190 -19.36 14.02 -0.90
C MET A 190 -19.78 13.75 0.54
N ALA A 191 -20.96 14.22 0.92
CA ALA A 191 -21.58 13.92 2.21
C ALA A 191 -22.92 13.22 2.00
N LEU A 192 -23.14 12.13 2.74
CA LEU A 192 -24.41 11.45 2.85
C LEU A 192 -25.10 11.88 4.15
N VAL A 193 -26.35 12.34 4.06
CA VAL A 193 -27.15 12.66 5.25
C VAL A 193 -27.90 11.41 5.70
N VAL A 194 -27.62 10.94 6.91
CA VAL A 194 -28.25 9.79 7.58
C VAL A 194 -28.84 10.29 8.90
N GLY A 195 -30.09 10.77 8.87
CA GLY A 195 -30.70 11.39 10.05
C GLY A 195 -29.96 12.67 10.47
N PRO A 196 -29.48 12.79 11.73
CA PRO A 196 -28.67 13.93 12.17
C PRO A 196 -27.21 13.87 11.71
N ASP A 197 -26.75 12.68 11.29
CA ASP A 197 -25.34 12.45 10.99
C ASP A 197 -25.02 12.72 9.52
N LYS A 198 -23.82 13.24 9.28
CA LYS A 198 -23.24 13.43 7.95
C LYS A 198 -22.05 12.52 7.79
N ILE A 199 -22.11 11.63 6.81
CA ILE A 199 -21.01 10.72 6.47
C ILE A 199 -20.32 11.25 5.23
N ALA A 200 -19.07 11.70 5.38
CA ALA A 200 -18.27 12.15 4.26
C ALA A 200 -17.58 10.97 3.58
N PHE A 201 -17.47 11.01 2.26
CA PHE A 201 -16.70 10.04 1.49
C PHE A 201 -16.09 10.68 0.23
N THR A 202 -15.04 10.04 -0.27
CA THR A 202 -14.29 10.46 -1.46
C THR A 202 -14.09 9.29 -2.41
N VAL A 203 -14.00 9.60 -3.70
CA VAL A 203 -13.70 8.65 -4.77
C VAL A 203 -12.42 9.11 -5.46
N THR A 204 -11.41 8.25 -5.44
CA THR A 204 -10.08 8.52 -6.01
C THR A 204 -9.65 7.37 -6.90
N GLU A 205 -8.95 7.65 -7.99
CA GLU A 205 -8.36 6.61 -8.83
C GLU A 205 -6.97 6.23 -8.31
N ARG A 206 -6.69 4.94 -8.22
CA ARG A 206 -5.39 4.45 -7.80
C ARG A 206 -4.36 4.71 -8.89
N SER A 207 -3.34 5.46 -8.52
CA SER A 207 -2.17 5.70 -9.35
C SER A 207 -0.93 5.05 -8.74
N ARG A 208 0.03 4.73 -9.61
CA ARG A 208 1.35 4.24 -9.22
C ARG A 208 2.39 5.09 -9.93
N GLY A 209 3.39 5.53 -9.16
CA GLY A 209 4.60 6.10 -9.74
C GLY A 209 5.51 4.99 -10.24
N GLU A 210 5.80 4.98 -11.53
CA GLU A 210 6.81 4.12 -12.14
C GLU A 210 7.99 4.98 -12.58
N LYS A 211 9.19 4.41 -12.57
CA LYS A 211 10.38 5.16 -12.96
C LYS A 211 10.26 5.47 -14.45
N HIS A 212 10.30 6.76 -14.79
CA HIS A 212 10.23 7.18 -16.18
C HIS A 212 11.43 6.62 -16.96
N GLU A 213 11.16 6.06 -18.13
CA GLU A 213 12.16 5.60 -19.08
C GLU A 213 12.32 6.70 -20.15
N PRO A 214 13.41 7.48 -20.10
CA PRO A 214 13.58 8.61 -21.01
C PRO A 214 13.60 8.15 -22.45
N THR A 215 12.86 8.84 -23.30
CA THR A 215 12.94 8.67 -24.75
C THR A 215 14.25 9.24 -25.29
N ASP A 216 14.66 8.82 -26.49
CA ASP A 216 15.89 9.30 -27.13
C ASP A 216 15.87 10.84 -27.29
N ASP A 217 14.72 11.41 -27.65
CA ASP A 217 14.52 12.86 -27.78
C ASP A 217 14.70 13.60 -26.43
N GLU A 218 14.24 13.01 -25.34
CA GLU A 218 14.37 13.56 -23.98
C GLU A 218 15.82 13.48 -23.47
N LEU A 219 16.55 12.41 -23.82
CA LEU A 219 17.98 12.28 -23.55
C LEU A 219 18.79 13.33 -24.32
N GLU A 220 18.46 13.56 -25.60
CA GLU A 220 19.09 14.61 -26.40
C GLU A 220 18.81 16.01 -25.83
N LEU A 221 17.58 16.26 -25.38
CA LEU A 221 17.22 17.53 -24.77
C LEU A 221 17.95 17.75 -23.44
N GLN A 222 18.09 16.69 -22.62
CA GLN A 222 18.89 16.75 -21.40
C GLN A 222 20.36 17.07 -21.70
N ALA A 223 20.94 16.39 -22.70
CA ALA A 223 22.32 16.65 -23.12
C ALA A 223 22.51 18.09 -23.60
N LYS A 224 21.51 18.70 -24.27
CA LYS A 224 21.55 20.12 -24.67
C LYS A 224 21.55 21.03 -23.44
N TYR A 225 20.76 20.75 -22.41
CA TYR A 225 20.77 21.53 -21.16
C TYR A 225 22.11 21.43 -20.45
N ASP A 226 22.67 20.22 -20.33
CA ASP A 226 23.96 19.99 -19.68
C ASP A 226 25.09 20.71 -20.43
N GLN A 227 25.09 20.65 -21.77
CA GLN A 227 26.06 21.38 -22.60
C GLN A 227 25.93 22.90 -22.46
N GLN A 228 24.71 23.44 -22.38
CA GLN A 228 24.49 24.88 -22.20
C GLN A 228 24.94 25.34 -20.82
N ALA A 229 24.65 24.55 -19.77
CA ALA A 229 25.12 24.82 -18.41
C ALA A 229 26.65 24.82 -18.34
N ASP A 230 27.32 23.83 -18.95
CA ASP A 230 28.79 23.76 -19.01
C ASP A 230 29.39 24.95 -19.75
N ARG A 231 28.79 25.38 -20.86
CA ARG A 231 29.22 26.57 -21.60
C ARG A 231 29.06 27.84 -20.75
N ALA A 232 27.96 28.00 -20.04
CA ALA A 232 27.72 29.12 -19.13
C ALA A 232 28.75 29.15 -18.00
N ARG A 233 29.02 28.00 -17.38
CA ARG A 233 30.05 27.84 -16.35
C ARG A 233 31.44 28.21 -16.84
N ARG A 234 31.84 27.79 -18.05
CA ARG A 234 33.13 28.14 -18.65
C ARG A 234 33.25 29.63 -18.99
N ARG A 235 32.12 30.32 -19.20
CA ARG A 235 32.04 31.75 -19.46
C ARG A 235 31.89 32.60 -18.19
N ASP A 236 31.90 31.95 -17.02
CA ASP A 236 31.64 32.59 -15.71
C ASP A 236 30.27 33.29 -15.64
N ASP A 237 29.32 32.87 -16.49
CA ASP A 237 27.94 33.35 -16.47
C ASP A 237 27.11 32.52 -15.49
N TRP A 238 27.20 32.92 -14.22
CA TRP A 238 26.49 32.26 -13.13
C TRP A 238 24.98 32.38 -13.22
N SER A 239 24.45 33.41 -13.88
CA SER A 239 23.01 33.60 -14.07
C SER A 239 22.45 32.53 -15.00
N ALA A 240 23.08 32.34 -16.17
CA ALA A 240 22.68 31.30 -17.11
C ALA A 240 22.92 29.89 -16.54
N TYR A 241 24.07 29.66 -15.89
CA TYR A 241 24.41 28.36 -15.30
C TYR A 241 23.39 27.93 -14.25
N THR A 242 23.04 28.79 -13.28
CA THR A 242 22.10 28.44 -12.20
C THR A 242 20.69 28.11 -12.70
N SER A 243 20.26 28.70 -13.82
CA SER A 243 18.95 28.42 -14.44
C SER A 243 18.88 27.07 -15.17
N LEU A 244 20.02 26.54 -15.61
CA LEU A 244 20.13 25.31 -16.40
C LEU A 244 20.66 24.14 -15.58
N PHE A 245 21.49 24.42 -14.58
CA PHE A 245 22.07 23.42 -13.70
C PHE A 245 20.97 22.69 -12.91
N GLY A 246 20.91 21.37 -13.08
CA GLY A 246 19.89 20.52 -12.45
C GLY A 246 18.52 20.57 -13.14
N LYS A 247 18.36 21.32 -14.24
CA LYS A 247 17.14 21.29 -15.04
C LYS A 247 17.00 19.92 -15.71
N LYS A 248 15.88 19.25 -15.44
CA LYS A 248 15.53 17.97 -16.05
C LYS A 248 14.67 18.19 -17.29
N ALA A 249 15.01 17.52 -18.38
CA ALA A 249 14.24 17.52 -19.63
C ALA A 249 12.99 16.62 -19.56
N TYR A 250 12.99 15.67 -18.64
CA TYR A 250 11.94 14.67 -18.45
C TYR A 250 11.62 14.49 -16.96
N PRO A 251 10.39 14.05 -16.59
CA PRO A 251 10.03 13.77 -15.20
C PRO A 251 10.81 12.56 -14.68
N GLU A 252 11.06 12.49 -13.37
CA GLU A 252 11.72 11.31 -12.78
C GLU A 252 10.79 10.10 -12.66
N ILE A 253 9.47 10.36 -12.64
CA ILE A 253 8.42 9.36 -12.37
C ILE A 253 7.25 9.60 -13.32
N ASP A 254 6.81 8.54 -13.99
CA ASP A 254 5.55 8.51 -14.71
C ASP A 254 4.44 8.04 -13.79
N ILE A 255 3.32 8.76 -13.78
CA ILE A 255 2.14 8.39 -13.01
C ILE A 255 1.25 7.53 -13.88
N VAL A 256 1.26 6.23 -13.63
CA VAL A 256 0.39 5.27 -14.29
C VAL A 256 -0.90 5.14 -13.49
N TYR A 257 -2.01 5.59 -14.07
CA TYR A 257 -3.34 5.37 -13.49
C TYR A 257 -3.83 3.96 -13.83
N SER A 258 -4.18 3.19 -12.80
CA SER A 258 -4.56 1.78 -12.97
C SER A 258 -6.02 1.58 -13.43
N GLY A 259 -6.83 2.63 -13.46
CA GLY A 259 -8.28 2.50 -13.68
C GLY A 259 -9.05 2.06 -12.44
N GLN A 260 -8.37 1.60 -11.38
CA GLN A 260 -9.01 1.14 -10.14
C GLN A 260 -9.56 2.32 -9.34
N LEU A 261 -10.86 2.30 -9.06
CA LEU A 261 -11.56 3.28 -8.25
C LEU A 261 -11.55 2.86 -6.78
N VAL A 262 -11.11 3.78 -5.94
CA VAL A 262 -11.10 3.64 -4.49
C VAL A 262 -12.17 4.54 -3.90
N PHE A 263 -13.15 3.92 -3.26
CA PHE A 263 -14.20 4.58 -2.48
C PHE A 263 -13.80 4.58 -1.00
N SER A 264 -13.58 5.75 -0.43
CA SER A 264 -13.16 5.90 0.97
C SER A 264 -14.20 6.66 1.76
N VAL A 265 -14.74 6.02 2.81
CA VAL A 265 -15.59 6.68 3.80
C VAL A 265 -14.68 7.33 4.85
N GLU A 266 -14.80 8.63 5.01
CA GLU A 266 -14.10 9.41 6.03
C GLU A 266 -14.86 9.35 7.34
N GLY A 267 -14.14 9.13 8.45
CA GLY A 267 -14.73 9.13 9.78
C GLY A 267 -13.66 9.16 10.85
N TYR A 268 -13.83 10.06 11.83
CA TYR A 268 -12.92 10.20 12.98
C TYR A 268 -13.25 9.23 14.13
N SER A 269 -14.36 8.48 14.04
CA SER A 269 -14.78 7.47 15.01
C SER A 269 -14.28 6.06 14.64
N HIS A 270 -13.94 5.27 15.67
CA HIS A 270 -13.47 3.89 15.49
C HIS A 270 -14.48 3.04 14.70
N GLY A 271 -14.02 2.45 13.59
CA GLY A 271 -14.80 1.54 12.75
C GLY A 271 -15.53 2.17 11.56
N LEU A 272 -15.64 3.50 11.49
CA LEU A 272 -16.34 4.19 10.40
C LEU A 272 -15.46 4.40 9.15
N ARG A 273 -14.14 4.55 9.34
CA ARG A 273 -13.20 4.64 8.22
C ARG A 273 -13.10 3.29 7.53
N ARG A 274 -13.67 3.22 6.32
CA ARG A 274 -13.59 2.04 5.45
C ARG A 274 -13.21 2.47 4.05
N THR A 275 -12.38 1.66 3.42
CA THR A 275 -11.90 1.88 2.07
C THR A 275 -12.24 0.64 1.26
N PHE A 276 -12.89 0.86 0.12
CA PHE A 276 -13.31 -0.17 -0.81
C PHE A 276 -12.63 0.11 -2.14
N ALA A 277 -11.98 -0.89 -2.71
CA ALA A 277 -11.39 -0.82 -4.05
C ALA A 277 -12.12 -1.81 -4.94
N ASP A 278 -12.17 -1.52 -6.23
CA ASP A 278 -12.77 -2.34 -7.28
C ASP A 278 -11.83 -3.44 -7.82
N GLY A 279 -10.82 -3.84 -7.05
CA GLY A 279 -9.85 -4.91 -7.37
C GLY A 279 -9.11 -5.47 -6.16
#